data_AF-A0A7Y0S248-F1
#
_entry.id   AF-A0A7Y0S248-F1
#
_cell.length_a   1.000
_cell.length_b   1.000
_cell.length_c   1.000
_cell.angle_alpha   90.00
_cell.angle_beta   90.00
_cell.angle_gamma   90.00
#
_symmetry.space_group_name_H-M   'P 1'
#
loop_
_entity.id
_entity.type
_entity.pdbx_description
1 polymer ?
#
loop_
_entity_poly.entity_id
_entity_poly.type
_entity_poly.pdbx_seq_one_letter_code
_entity_poly.pdbx_strand_id
1 'polypeptide(L)'
;GRALSVKEHFSLDDNDVLFHIKQWRNNQDPTLADLASRCLDRRLFKILDLDMPEDRRSEFIQNACNAVIKKGFDADYYFIEDTAGD
;
A
#
# COMPACT_ATOMS: atom_id res chain seq x y z
N GLY A 1 -12.10 -11.46 10.84
CA GLY A 1 -11.66 -12.62 10.04
C GLY A 1 -11.58 -13.86 10.92
N ARG A 2 -11.56 -15.06 10.33
CA ARG A 2 -11.33 -16.33 11.07
C ARG A 2 -9.83 -16.58 11.23
N ALA A 3 -9.41 -17.23 12.32
CA ALA A 3 -8.02 -17.66 12.49
C ALA A 3 -7.64 -18.75 11.47
N LEU A 4 -6.51 -18.57 10.80
CA LEU A 4 -5.94 -19.55 9.86
C LEU A 4 -5.36 -20.75 10.61
N SER A 5 -5.61 -21.95 10.11
CA SER A 5 -4.87 -23.13 10.59
C SER A 5 -3.46 -23.17 10.00
N VAL A 6 -2.55 -23.86 10.69
CA VAL A 6 -1.18 -24.10 10.20
C VAL A 6 -1.19 -24.74 8.82
N LYS A 7 -2.12 -25.68 8.58
CA LYS A 7 -2.24 -26.37 7.29
C LYS A 7 -2.63 -25.41 6.15
N GLU A 8 -3.53 -24.46 6.40
CA GLU A 8 -3.93 -23.47 5.40
C GLU A 8 -2.83 -22.45 5.14
N HIS A 9 -2.07 -22.08 6.17
CA HIS A 9 -0.91 -21.22 6.00
C HIS A 9 0.14 -21.88 5.09
N PHE A 10 0.44 -23.16 5.32
CA PHE A 10 1.39 -23.91 4.48
C PHE A 10 0.88 -24.23 3.08
N SER A 11 -0.42 -24.10 2.80
CA SER A 11 -0.96 -24.28 1.46
C SER A 11 -0.88 -23.02 0.60
N LEU A 12 -0.56 -21.87 1.18
CA LEU A 12 -0.42 -20.61 0.45
C LEU A 12 1.03 -20.44 -0.01
N ASP A 13 1.21 -20.13 -1.29
CA ASP A 13 2.48 -19.75 -1.87
C ASP A 13 2.41 -18.44 -2.66
N ASP A 14 3.57 -18.01 -3.20
CA ASP A 14 3.66 -16.80 -4.01
C ASP A 14 2.80 -16.87 -5.28
N ASN A 15 2.56 -18.07 -5.83
CA ASN A 15 1.72 -18.23 -7.01
C ASN A 15 0.26 -17.96 -6.68
N ASP A 16 -0.23 -18.39 -5.52
CA ASP A 16 -1.59 -18.08 -5.06
C ASP A 16 -1.79 -16.56 -4.93
N VAL A 17 -0.84 -15.88 -4.29
CA VAL A 17 -0.86 -14.43 -4.11
C VAL A 17 -0.82 -13.72 -5.46
N LEU A 18 0.14 -14.06 -6.32
CA LEU A 18 0.28 -13.45 -7.65
C LEU A 18 -0.92 -13.74 -8.55
N PHE A 19 -1.51 -14.94 -8.46
CA PHE A 19 -2.74 -15.28 -9.17
C PHE A 19 -3.88 -14.34 -8.76
N HIS A 20 -4.10 -14.14 -7.47
CA HIS A 20 -5.14 -13.25 -6.99
C HIS A 20 -4.89 -11.78 -7.35
N ILE A 21 -3.64 -11.29 -7.26
CA ILE A 21 -3.30 -9.93 -7.69
C ILE A 21 -3.60 -9.73 -9.19
N LYS A 22 -3.30 -10.72 -10.04
CA LYS A 22 -3.66 -10.67 -11.48
C LYS A 22 -5.15 -10.55 -11.71
N GLN A 23 -5.96 -11.25 -10.93
CA GLN A 23 -7.42 -11.15 -11.03
C GLN A 23 -7.94 -9.80 -10.51
N TRP A 24 -7.38 -9.31 -9.40
CA TRP A 24 -7.78 -8.06 -8.77
C TRP A 24 -7.55 -6.82 -9.62
N ARG A 25 -6.60 -6.85 -10.57
CA ARG A 25 -6.44 -5.80 -11.59
C ARG A 25 -7.74 -5.46 -12.34
N ASN A 26 -8.67 -6.40 -12.46
CA ASN A 26 -9.96 -6.21 -13.15
C ASN A 26 -11.15 -6.13 -12.17
N ASN A 27 -10.90 -5.88 -10.88
CA ASN A 27 -11.96 -5.74 -9.89
C ASN A 27 -12.80 -4.46 -10.13
N GLN A 28 -14.05 -4.46 -9.68
CA GLN A 28 -14.93 -3.28 -9.73
C GLN A 28 -14.51 -2.19 -8.74
N ASP A 29 -13.86 -2.58 -7.64
CA ASP A 29 -13.25 -1.64 -6.70
C ASP A 29 -12.03 -0.96 -7.36
N PRO A 30 -12.08 0.36 -7.60
CA PRO A 30 -11.05 1.06 -8.35
C PRO A 30 -9.71 1.13 -7.60
N THR A 31 -9.73 1.18 -6.26
CA THR A 31 -8.52 1.22 -5.43
C THR A 31 -7.78 -0.11 -5.50
N LEU A 32 -8.50 -1.22 -5.30
CA LEU A 32 -7.94 -2.56 -5.39
C LEU A 32 -7.41 -2.84 -6.80
N ALA A 33 -8.15 -2.45 -7.84
CA ALA A 33 -7.74 -2.60 -9.23
C ALA A 33 -6.46 -1.83 -9.56
N ASP A 34 -6.33 -0.57 -9.12
CA ASP A 34 -5.13 0.21 -9.38
C ASP A 34 -3.93 -0.28 -8.55
N LEU A 35 -4.09 -0.60 -7.27
CA LEU A 35 -3.01 -1.15 -6.44
C LEU A 35 -2.48 -2.48 -6.99
N ALA A 36 -3.39 -3.39 -7.39
CA ALA A 36 -3.01 -4.65 -8.02
C ALA A 36 -2.26 -4.41 -9.34
N SER A 37 -2.74 -3.46 -10.16
CA SER A 37 -2.05 -3.06 -11.39
C SER A 37 -0.66 -2.52 -11.12
N ARG A 38 -0.50 -1.63 -10.12
CA ARG A 38 0.78 -1.04 -9.73
C ARG A 38 1.79 -2.10 -9.29
N CYS A 39 1.36 -3.08 -8.49
CA CYS A 39 2.22 -4.17 -8.03
C CYS A 39 2.78 -4.96 -9.23
N LEU A 40 1.90 -5.37 -10.15
CA LEU A 40 2.26 -6.16 -11.33
C LEU A 40 3.08 -5.38 -12.38
N ASP A 41 2.78 -4.09 -12.58
CA ASP A 41 3.48 -3.23 -13.56
C ASP A 41 4.68 -2.50 -12.95
N ARG A 42 5.04 -2.81 -11.69
CA ARG A 42 6.14 -2.18 -10.95
C ARG A 42 6.03 -0.65 -10.86
N ARG A 43 4.82 -0.12 -10.74
CA ARG A 43 4.53 1.31 -10.48
C ARG A 43 4.50 1.57 -8.97
N LEU A 44 5.68 1.44 -8.35
CA LEU A 44 5.86 1.53 -6.89
C LEU A 44 5.60 2.95 -6.35
N PHE A 45 5.24 3.05 -5.07
CA PHE A 45 5.12 4.33 -4.39
C PHE A 45 6.48 5.04 -4.26
N LYS A 46 6.41 6.37 -4.20
CA LYS A 46 7.60 7.19 -3.96
C LYS A 46 7.94 7.10 -2.48
N ILE A 47 9.17 6.69 -2.18
CA ILE A 47 9.73 6.68 -0.83
C ILE A 47 10.51 7.99 -0.63
N LEU A 48 10.33 8.61 0.53
CA LEU A 48 11.01 9.82 0.94
C LEU A 48 11.56 9.59 2.36
N ASP A 49 12.88 9.70 2.50
CA ASP A 49 13.51 9.67 3.81
C ASP A 49 13.27 11.02 4.51
N LEU A 50 12.65 10.97 5.69
CA LEU A 50 12.34 12.16 6.47
C LEU A 50 13.52 12.55 7.37
N ASP A 51 14.70 12.76 6.77
CA ASP A 51 15.89 13.27 7.46
C ASP A 51 15.77 14.79 7.70
N MET A 52 14.84 15.15 8.58
CA MET A 52 14.53 16.53 8.93
C MET A 52 14.18 16.65 10.42
N PRO A 53 14.32 17.85 11.01
CA PRO A 53 13.89 18.09 12.39
C PRO A 53 12.41 17.75 12.66
N GLU A 54 12.12 17.20 13.84
CA GLU A 54 10.76 16.79 14.27
C GLU A 54 9.73 17.92 14.18
N ASP A 55 10.13 19.17 14.44
CA ASP A 55 9.25 20.34 14.34
C ASP A 55 8.73 20.59 12.92
N ARG A 56 9.46 20.14 11.89
CA ARG A 56 9.06 20.25 10.47
C ARG A 56 8.43 18.97 9.93
N ARG A 57 8.72 17.83 10.56
CA ARG A 57 8.27 16.49 10.13
C ARG A 57 6.74 16.41 10.07
N SER A 58 6.05 16.81 11.13
CA SER A 58 4.59 16.75 11.21
C SER A 58 3.90 17.59 10.14
N GLU A 59 4.41 18.81 9.87
CA GLU A 59 3.87 19.67 8.82
C GLU A 59 4.08 19.06 7.43
N PHE A 60 5.27 18.50 7.18
CA PHE A 60 5.59 17.83 5.92
C PHE A 60 4.66 16.64 5.65
N ILE A 61 4.46 15.77 6.65
CA ILE A 61 3.60 14.60 6.58
C ILE A 61 2.15 15.02 6.28
N GLN A 62 1.65 16.03 7.00
CA GLN A 62 0.30 16.54 6.77
C GLN A 62 0.12 17.09 5.36
N ASN A 63 1.11 17.85 4.86
CA ASN A 63 1.08 18.40 3.51
C ASN A 63 1.15 17.31 2.43
N ALA A 64 1.96 16.27 2.64
CA ALA A 64 2.06 15.13 1.74
C ALA A 64 0.73 14.34 1.68
N CYS A 65 0.12 14.04 2.83
CA CYS A 65 -1.19 13.41 2.91
C CYS A 65 -2.27 14.25 2.20
N ASN A 66 -2.30 15.57 2.45
CA ASN A 66 -3.21 16.50 1.77
C ASN A 66 -3.01 16.49 0.24
N ALA A 67 -1.77 16.37 -0.24
CA ALA A 67 -1.48 16.30 -1.67
C ALA A 67 -2.02 15.01 -2.31
N VAL A 68 -1.94 13.87 -1.60
CA VAL A 68 -2.52 12.58 -2.04
C VAL A 68 -4.04 12.71 -2.17
N ILE A 69 -4.71 13.22 -1.14
CA ILE A 69 -6.17 13.42 -1.12
C ILE A 69 -6.60 14.39 -2.23
N LYS A 70 -5.91 15.51 -2.40
CA LYS A 70 -6.22 16.51 -3.44
C LYS A 70 -6.10 15.95 -4.87
N LYS A 71 -5.31 14.89 -5.06
CA LYS A 71 -5.18 14.19 -6.34
C LYS A 71 -6.25 13.11 -6.56
N GLY A 72 -7.15 12.91 -5.60
CA GLY A 72 -8.23 11.94 -5.67
C GLY A 72 -7.83 10.52 -5.24
N PHE A 73 -6.69 10.37 -4.56
CA PHE A 73 -6.27 9.09 -3.98
C PHE A 73 -6.74 8.99 -2.53
N ASP A 74 -7.15 7.79 -2.15
CA ASP A 74 -7.50 7.47 -0.77
C ASP A 74 -6.23 7.38 0.09
N ALA A 75 -6.11 8.25 1.10
CA ALA A 75 -4.92 8.30 1.93
C ALA A 75 -4.67 7.00 2.71
N ASP A 76 -5.72 6.26 3.05
CA ASP A 76 -5.61 5.00 3.80
C ASP A 76 -4.86 3.90 3.01
N TYR A 77 -4.79 4.04 1.68
CA TYR A 77 -4.18 3.07 0.78
C TYR A 77 -2.97 3.60 0.00
N TYR A 78 -2.88 4.92 -0.19
CA TYR A 78 -1.88 5.57 -1.05
C TYR A 78 -0.86 6.43 -0.27
N PHE A 79 -0.98 6.51 1.05
CA PHE A 79 -0.05 7.20 1.92
C PHE A 79 0.29 6.35 3.13
N ILE A 80 1.58 6.21 3.44
CA ILE A 80 2.05 5.52 4.63
C ILE A 80 3.24 6.28 5.21
N GLU A 81 3.19 6.51 6.52
CA GLU A 81 4.36 6.86 7.32
C GLU A 81 4.90 5.56 7.90
N ASP A 82 6.15 5.26 7.61
CA ASP A 82 6.83 4.06 8.10
C ASP A 82 8.13 4.45 8.79
N THR A 83 8.51 3.71 9.83
CA THR A 83 9.76 3.91 10.58
C THR A 83 10.48 2.59 10.67
N ALA A 84 11.76 2.56 10.26
CA ALA A 84 12.59 1.37 10.40
C ALA A 84 12.82 1.07 11.90
N GLY A 85 11.99 0.22 12.51
CA GLY A 85 12.13 -0.08 13.93
C GLY A 85 10.98 -0.75 14.68
N ASP A 86 9.98 -1.33 14.01
CA ASP A 86 9.01 -2.26 14.60
C ASP A 86 9.15 -3.68 14.01
#